data_AF-A0A7Z2X7T8-F1
#
_entry.id   AF-A0A7Z2X7T8-F1
#
_cell.length_a   1.000
_cell.length_b   1.000
_cell.length_c   1.000
_cell.angle_alpha   90.00
_cell.angle_beta   90.00
_cell.angle_gamma   90.00
#
_symmetry.space_group_name_H-M   'P 1'
#
loop_
_entity.id
_entity.type
_entity.pdbx_description
1 polymer ?
#
loop_
_entity_poly.entity_id
_entity_poly.type
_entity_poly.pdbx_seq_one_letter_code
_entity_poly.pdbx_strand_id
1 'polypeptide(L)'
;MDFEQDIDAEELELEIAGFDVTCLVWDQDDVEAAVRSLALFPQFKEHFKGAFDLINTATSFWLEEGSYSPGAELITRTLYSLRDAIYDHADSGEAGSLPSVIRWLLRVSCSAADSQLVATYALVLGTQAVETLANWLFDLELATYDIDADLIEQLRHDSPRQYLALIEKERDRSSGNEIRAREEFATLLGEANQALLMASLYRQVEQMDVFKKGFNTSSLMHRVLDDAFSTKATKRGQEAGNGNRNPSSAIKTAAMDRRAKIKAAAEQIISGRKNEKRSITDAELTNLLFDQAGNGTKKTIREHLTALGLRPLK
;
A
#
# COMPACT_ATOMS: atom_id res chain seq x y z
N MET A 1 -20.04 2.92 30.79
CA MET A 1 -19.87 1.54 30.33
C MET A 1 -18.77 1.66 29.30
N ASP A 2 -17.55 1.57 29.80
CA ASP A 2 -16.33 1.80 29.06
C ASP A 2 -16.04 0.54 28.26
N PHE A 3 -16.04 0.67 26.93
CA PHE A 3 -15.52 -0.34 26.04
C PHE A 3 -14.04 -0.02 25.82
N GLU A 4 -13.22 -0.32 26.82
CA GLU A 4 -11.80 -0.62 26.57
C GLU A 4 -11.80 -1.95 25.80
N GLN A 5 -11.87 -1.85 24.47
CA GLN A 5 -11.31 -2.92 23.65
C GLN A 5 -9.80 -2.77 23.78
N ASP A 6 -9.20 -3.64 24.61
CA ASP A 6 -7.81 -4.02 24.47
C ASP A 6 -7.58 -4.31 22.98
N ILE A 7 -6.91 -3.37 22.30
CA ILE A 7 -6.24 -3.68 21.05
C ILE A 7 -5.07 -4.54 21.51
N ASP A 8 -5.27 -5.86 21.58
CA ASP A 8 -4.16 -6.81 21.50
C ASP A 8 -3.33 -6.32 20.32
N ALA A 9 -2.14 -5.79 20.60
CA ALA A 9 -1.27 -5.25 19.58
C ALA A 9 -0.88 -6.41 18.68
N GLU A 10 -1.58 -6.56 17.56
CA GLU A 10 -1.17 -7.47 16.49
C GLU A 10 0.30 -7.16 16.20
N GLU A 11 1.13 -8.22 16.21
CA GLU A 11 2.53 -8.10 15.84
C GLU A 11 2.62 -7.45 14.46
N LEU A 12 3.62 -6.58 14.27
CA LEU A 12 3.84 -5.97 12.97
C LEU A 12 4.32 -7.07 12.01
N GLU A 13 3.41 -7.64 11.23
CA GLU A 13 3.74 -8.59 10.16
C GLU A 13 4.23 -7.80 8.94
N LEU A 14 5.51 -7.41 8.95
CA LEU A 14 6.17 -6.72 7.83
C LEU A 14 7.54 -7.34 7.59
N GLU A 15 7.79 -7.73 6.35
CA GLU A 15 9.10 -8.21 5.89
C GLU A 15 9.57 -7.35 4.73
N ILE A 16 10.80 -6.83 4.80
CA ILE A 16 11.41 -6.03 3.74
C ILE A 16 12.75 -6.65 3.37
N ALA A 17 12.88 -7.07 2.11
CA ALA A 17 14.09 -7.70 1.57
C ALA A 17 14.59 -8.90 2.40
N GLY A 18 13.67 -9.74 2.91
CA GLY A 18 14.02 -10.89 3.74
C GLY A 18 14.25 -10.56 5.23
N PHE A 19 13.99 -9.32 5.65
CA PHE A 19 14.19 -8.87 7.02
C PHE A 19 12.86 -8.56 7.72
N ASP A 20 12.61 -9.20 8.86
CA ASP A 20 11.43 -8.98 9.69
C ASP A 20 11.50 -7.61 10.39
N VAL A 21 10.56 -6.73 10.07
CA VAL A 21 10.43 -5.40 10.65
C VAL A 21 9.47 -5.43 11.82
N THR A 22 9.98 -5.24 13.02
CA THR A 22 9.23 -5.23 14.27
C THR A 22 8.82 -3.81 14.69
N CYS A 23 9.61 -2.81 14.29
CA CYS A 23 9.37 -1.42 14.60
C CYS A 23 9.86 -0.48 13.49
N LEU A 24 8.94 0.33 12.95
CA LEU A 24 9.23 1.32 11.91
C LEU A 24 10.17 2.45 12.36
N VAL A 25 10.40 2.61 13.66
CA VAL A 25 11.25 3.68 14.20
C VAL A 25 12.69 3.20 14.40
N TRP A 26 12.89 1.94 14.78
CA TRP A 26 14.19 1.41 15.17
C TRP A 26 14.87 0.60 14.07
N ASP A 27 14.09 -0.12 13.26
CA ASP A 27 14.63 -1.14 12.36
C ASP A 27 15.08 -0.58 10.99
N GLN A 28 15.02 0.75 10.81
CA GLN A 28 15.29 1.38 9.51
C GLN A 28 16.72 1.18 9.02
N ASP A 29 17.70 1.17 9.92
CA ASP A 29 19.11 0.93 9.57
C ASP A 29 19.32 -0.52 9.09
N ASP A 30 18.64 -1.48 9.75
CA ASP A 30 18.70 -2.90 9.39
C ASP A 30 17.99 -3.17 8.06
N VAL A 31 16.83 -2.54 7.85
CA VAL A 31 16.12 -2.55 6.56
C VAL A 31 17.00 -1.97 5.45
N GLU A 32 17.64 -0.82 5.68
CA GLU A 32 18.54 -0.24 4.68
C GLU A 32 19.74 -1.16 4.39
N ALA A 33 20.30 -1.82 5.40
CA ALA A 33 21.37 -2.80 5.23
C ALA A 33 20.90 -4.01 4.40
N ALA A 34 19.71 -4.55 4.68
CA ALA A 34 19.11 -5.65 3.93
C ALA A 34 18.91 -5.26 2.45
N VAL A 35 18.32 -4.10 2.19
CA VAL A 35 18.11 -3.57 0.83
C VAL A 35 19.43 -3.36 0.08
N ARG A 36 20.47 -2.85 0.77
CA ARG A 36 21.80 -2.64 0.19
C ARG A 36 22.51 -3.95 -0.18
N SER A 37 22.12 -5.07 0.41
CA SER A 37 22.70 -6.39 0.15
C SER A 37 22.20 -7.05 -1.15
N LEU A 38 21.12 -6.51 -1.73
CA LEU A 38 20.50 -7.01 -2.95
C LEU A 38 21.39 -6.75 -4.17
N ALA A 39 21.50 -7.73 -5.05
CA ALA A 39 22.37 -7.74 -6.23
C ALA A 39 22.11 -6.58 -7.19
N LEU A 40 20.85 -6.20 -7.37
CA LEU A 40 20.44 -5.11 -8.26
C LEU A 40 20.35 -3.75 -7.56
N PHE A 41 20.64 -3.66 -6.24
CA PHE A 41 20.64 -2.41 -5.49
C PHE A 41 21.37 -1.25 -6.21
N PRO A 42 22.56 -1.43 -6.82
CA PRO A 42 23.28 -0.33 -7.46
C PRO A 42 22.49 0.41 -8.54
N GLN A 43 21.53 -0.26 -9.20
CA GLN A 43 20.70 0.34 -10.25
C GLN A 43 19.55 1.18 -9.70
N PHE A 44 19.13 0.89 -8.46
CA PHE A 44 18.01 1.55 -7.78
C PHE A 44 18.47 2.45 -6.62
N LYS A 45 19.79 2.54 -6.38
CA LYS A 45 20.42 3.27 -5.27
C LYS A 45 19.81 4.66 -5.03
N GLU A 46 19.67 5.48 -6.06
CA GLU A 46 19.15 6.85 -5.89
C GLU A 46 17.66 6.88 -5.49
N HIS A 47 16.88 5.88 -5.92
CA HIS A 47 15.48 5.74 -5.52
C HIS A 47 15.39 5.41 -4.03
N PHE A 48 16.13 4.39 -3.58
CA PHE A 48 16.16 3.99 -2.18
C PHE A 48 16.73 5.09 -1.27
N LYS A 49 17.79 5.77 -1.71
CA LYS A 49 18.33 6.92 -0.98
C LYS A 49 17.26 7.98 -0.72
N GLY A 50 16.50 8.36 -1.76
CA GLY A 50 15.41 9.33 -1.61
C GLY A 50 14.30 8.86 -0.67
N ALA A 51 13.97 7.56 -0.69
CA ALA A 51 12.97 6.97 0.21
C ALA A 51 13.45 6.94 1.67
N PHE A 52 14.68 6.49 1.92
CA PHE A 52 15.26 6.47 3.27
C PHE A 52 15.48 7.88 3.83
N ASP A 53 15.90 8.85 3.01
CA ASP A 53 15.99 10.26 3.41
C ASP A 53 14.61 10.80 3.86
N LEU A 54 13.54 10.44 3.15
CA LEU A 54 12.17 10.80 3.50
C LEU A 54 11.73 10.14 4.81
N ILE A 55 11.95 8.82 4.94
CA ILE A 55 11.64 8.04 6.14
C ILE A 55 12.34 8.64 7.36
N ASN A 56 13.64 8.91 7.26
CA ASN A 56 14.43 9.53 8.33
C ASN A 56 13.89 10.91 8.71
N THR A 57 13.51 11.71 7.70
CA THR A 57 12.91 13.03 7.95
C THR A 57 11.55 12.90 8.66
N ALA A 58 10.70 11.97 8.25
CA ALA A 58 9.41 11.72 8.87
C ALA A 58 9.56 11.22 10.32
N THR A 59 10.45 10.25 10.55
CA THR A 59 10.77 9.71 11.87
C THR A 59 11.32 10.80 12.82
N SER A 60 12.02 11.81 12.29
CA SER A 60 12.52 12.93 13.11
C SER A 60 11.45 13.81 13.77
N PHE A 61 10.18 13.73 13.34
CA PHE A 61 9.06 14.42 14.01
C PHE A 61 8.75 13.83 15.39
N TRP A 62 9.22 12.61 15.65
CA TRP A 62 9.09 11.92 16.93
C TRP A 62 10.33 12.08 17.82
N LEU A 63 11.40 12.71 17.33
CA LEU A 63 12.62 12.94 18.12
C LEU A 63 12.46 14.15 19.04
N GLU A 64 12.57 13.89 20.34
CA GLU A 64 12.54 14.87 21.42
C GLU A 64 13.79 14.67 22.29
N GLU A 65 14.62 15.71 22.42
CA GLU A 65 15.82 15.72 23.27
C GLU A 65 16.80 14.55 23.05
N GLY A 66 16.85 14.01 21.82
CA GLY A 66 17.73 12.91 21.44
C GLY A 66 17.16 11.51 21.67
N SER A 67 15.88 11.40 22.03
CA SER A 67 15.15 10.13 22.13
C SER A 67 13.80 10.21 21.42
N TYR A 68 13.26 9.06 21.00
CA TYR A 68 11.90 9.05 20.45
C TYR A 68 10.88 9.19 21.57
N SER A 69 9.82 9.95 21.31
CA SER A 69 8.77 10.15 22.30
C SER A 69 8.06 8.83 22.64
N PRO A 70 7.53 8.65 23.87
CA PRO A 70 6.98 7.37 24.33
C PRO A 70 5.79 6.81 23.53
N GLY A 71 5.19 7.60 22.63
CA GLY A 71 4.09 7.19 21.76
C GLY A 71 4.50 6.79 20.34
N ALA A 72 5.76 7.00 19.94
CA ALA A 72 6.20 6.84 18.55
C ALA A 72 6.02 5.41 18.04
N GLU A 73 6.48 4.41 18.78
CA GLU A 73 6.37 2.99 18.38
C GLU A 73 4.91 2.55 18.25
N LEU A 74 4.10 2.82 19.27
CA LEU A 74 2.70 2.41 19.27
C LEU A 74 1.94 3.05 18.10
N ILE A 75 2.12 4.36 17.90
CA ILE A 75 1.40 5.12 16.87
C ILE A 75 1.86 4.70 15.47
N THR A 76 3.16 4.56 15.24
CA THR A 76 3.69 4.13 13.94
C THR A 76 3.23 2.72 13.57
N ARG A 77 3.27 1.77 14.53
CA ARG A 77 2.75 0.40 14.34
C ARG A 77 1.25 0.38 14.04
N THR A 78 0.45 1.06 14.86
CA THR A 78 -1.01 1.08 14.69
C THR A 78 -1.40 1.78 13.39
N LEU A 79 -0.68 2.83 12.99
CA LEU A 79 -0.96 3.54 11.76
C LEU A 79 -0.58 2.71 10.53
N TYR A 80 0.46 1.87 10.62
CA TYR A 80 0.80 0.91 9.58
C TYR A 80 -0.26 -0.17 9.42
N SER A 81 -0.80 -0.75 10.50
CA SER A 81 -1.89 -1.73 10.39
C SER A 81 -3.19 -1.12 9.84
N LEU A 82 -3.45 0.15 10.14
CA LEU A 82 -4.63 0.88 9.66
C LEU A 82 -4.43 1.59 8.31
N ARG A 83 -3.27 1.43 7.66
CA ARG A 83 -2.88 2.24 6.48
C ARG A 83 -3.91 2.21 5.35
N ASP A 84 -4.46 1.04 5.03
CA ASP A 84 -5.45 0.89 3.96
C ASP A 84 -6.76 1.60 4.31
N ALA A 85 -7.20 1.48 5.58
CA ALA A 85 -8.38 2.18 6.06
C ALA A 85 -8.19 3.70 6.06
N ILE A 86 -6.99 4.18 6.42
CA ILE A 86 -6.65 5.62 6.37
C ILE A 86 -6.64 6.09 4.92
N TYR A 87 -6.05 5.32 4.01
CA TYR A 87 -6.02 5.65 2.58
C TYR A 87 -7.43 5.77 2.00
N ASP A 88 -8.29 4.77 2.27
CA ASP A 88 -9.67 4.76 1.80
C ASP A 88 -10.50 5.94 2.32
N HIS A 89 -10.34 6.32 3.60
CA HIS A 89 -11.06 7.45 4.19
C HIS A 89 -10.46 8.81 3.78
N ALA A 90 -9.15 8.88 3.58
CA ALA A 90 -8.49 10.05 3.02
C ALA A 90 -9.00 10.34 1.60
N ASP A 91 -9.31 9.29 0.82
CA ASP A 91 -9.79 9.42 -0.56
C ASP A 91 -11.33 9.57 -0.67
N SER A 92 -12.12 9.14 0.33
CA SER A 92 -13.60 9.12 0.25
C SER A 92 -14.29 10.48 0.41
N GLY A 93 -13.56 11.54 0.78
CA GLY A 93 -14.07 12.92 0.73
C GLY A 93 -15.10 13.29 1.80
N GLU A 94 -15.33 12.48 2.84
CA GLU A 94 -16.01 12.96 4.05
C GLU A 94 -15.08 13.96 4.75
N ALA A 95 -15.40 15.24 4.58
CA ALA A 95 -14.57 16.39 4.91
C ALA A 95 -14.05 16.36 6.36
N GLY A 96 -12.83 15.86 6.51
CA GLY A 96 -12.00 15.93 7.70
C GLY A 96 -10.54 16.07 7.28
N SER A 97 -9.73 16.72 8.12
CA SER A 97 -8.29 16.81 7.88
C SER A 97 -7.63 15.44 8.09
N LEU A 98 -6.50 15.17 7.43
CA LEU A 98 -5.75 13.92 7.63
C LEU A 98 -5.47 13.61 9.11
N PRO A 99 -5.02 14.57 9.96
CA PRO A 99 -4.92 14.32 11.40
C PRO A 99 -6.22 13.86 12.05
N SER A 100 -7.37 14.43 11.63
CA SER A 100 -8.68 14.08 12.18
C SER A 100 -9.09 12.66 11.80
N VAL A 101 -8.86 12.25 10.55
CA VAL A 101 -9.10 10.88 10.08
C VAL A 101 -8.23 9.89 10.85
N ILE A 102 -6.94 10.20 11.00
CA ILE A 102 -5.99 9.38 11.76
C ILE A 102 -6.45 9.22 13.21
N ARG A 103 -6.79 10.32 13.91
CA ARG A 103 -7.27 10.24 15.30
C ARG A 103 -8.55 9.43 15.44
N TRP A 104 -9.49 9.61 14.51
CA TRP A 104 -10.73 8.86 14.52
C TRP A 104 -10.50 7.36 14.36
N LEU A 105 -9.60 6.95 13.46
CA LEU A 105 -9.25 5.54 13.23
C LEU A 105 -8.40 4.94 14.35
N LEU A 106 -7.49 5.71 14.93
CA LEU A 106 -6.65 5.24 16.04
C LEU A 106 -7.48 4.90 17.29
N ARG A 107 -8.69 5.46 17.46
CA ARG A 107 -9.62 5.23 18.60
C ARG A 107 -9.05 5.44 20.02
N VAL A 108 -7.77 5.79 20.11
CA VAL A 108 -7.04 6.13 21.33
C VAL A 108 -7.00 7.65 21.45
N SER A 109 -7.12 8.17 22.68
CA SER A 109 -6.80 9.57 22.97
C SER A 109 -5.30 9.80 22.76
N CYS A 110 -4.86 10.00 21.53
CA CYS A 110 -3.46 10.27 21.24
C CYS A 110 -3.14 11.74 21.56
N SER A 111 -2.14 11.97 22.41
CA SER A 111 -1.60 13.31 22.67
C SER A 111 -0.69 13.82 21.54
N ALA A 112 -0.55 13.05 20.46
CA ALA A 112 0.31 13.38 19.33
C ALA A 112 -0.18 14.64 18.60
N ALA A 113 0.79 15.48 18.23
CA ALA A 113 0.57 16.68 17.43
C ALA A 113 0.07 16.33 16.02
N ASP A 114 -0.60 17.27 15.34
CA ASP A 114 -1.05 17.05 13.95
C ASP A 114 0.13 16.77 13.03
N SER A 115 1.24 17.49 13.24
CA SER A 115 2.48 17.29 12.52
C SER A 115 3.06 15.88 12.69
N GLN A 116 3.01 15.33 13.91
CA GLN A 116 3.47 13.97 14.20
C GLN A 116 2.59 12.91 13.53
N LEU A 117 1.27 13.07 13.57
CA LEU A 117 0.35 12.13 12.92
C LEU A 117 0.52 12.11 11.40
N VAL A 118 0.64 13.29 10.78
CA VAL A 118 0.83 13.41 9.33
C VAL A 118 2.22 12.94 8.91
N ALA A 119 3.26 13.22 9.70
CA ALA A 119 4.60 12.68 9.46
C ALA A 119 4.60 11.15 9.58
N THR A 120 3.83 10.57 10.50
CA THR A 120 3.71 9.12 10.63
C THR A 120 3.03 8.50 9.42
N TYR A 121 2.03 9.16 8.84
CA TYR A 121 1.45 8.72 7.57
C TYR A 121 2.46 8.78 6.43
N ALA A 122 3.30 9.83 6.38
CA ALA A 122 4.39 9.91 5.41
C ALA A 122 5.43 8.80 5.61
N LEU A 123 5.77 8.46 6.86
CA LEU A 123 6.64 7.35 7.23
C LEU A 123 6.08 6.03 6.69
N VAL A 124 4.80 5.73 6.98
CA VAL A 124 4.15 4.50 6.52
C VAL A 124 4.16 4.39 4.99
N LEU A 125 3.79 5.45 4.27
CA LEU A 125 3.84 5.45 2.81
C LEU A 125 5.27 5.30 2.26
N GLY A 126 6.25 5.92 2.91
CA GLY A 126 7.66 5.78 2.58
C GLY A 126 8.14 4.34 2.76
N THR A 127 7.80 3.72 3.89
CA THR A 127 8.10 2.31 4.18
C THR A 127 7.44 1.39 3.15
N GLN A 128 6.16 1.59 2.83
CA GLN A 128 5.47 0.81 1.79
C GLN A 128 6.13 0.97 0.42
N ALA A 129 6.63 2.16 0.08
CA ALA A 129 7.37 2.33 -1.16
C ALA A 129 8.63 1.45 -1.14
N VAL A 130 9.44 1.52 -0.07
CA VAL A 130 10.63 0.69 0.08
C VAL A 130 10.27 -0.79 0.01
N GLU A 131 9.27 -1.24 0.77
CA GLU A 131 8.73 -2.61 0.77
C GLU A 131 8.44 -3.09 -0.66
N THR A 132 7.63 -2.35 -1.42
CA THR A 132 7.25 -2.72 -2.79
C THR A 132 8.45 -2.94 -3.70
N LEU A 133 9.41 -2.02 -3.70
CA LEU A 133 10.56 -2.10 -4.61
C LEU A 133 11.60 -3.12 -4.11
N ALA A 134 11.84 -3.16 -2.80
CA ALA A 134 12.81 -4.05 -2.19
C ALA A 134 12.36 -5.51 -2.25
N ASN A 135 11.09 -5.79 -1.97
CA ASN A 135 10.55 -7.16 -2.03
C ASN A 135 10.51 -7.66 -3.48
N TRP A 136 10.20 -6.81 -4.46
CA TRP A 136 10.36 -7.20 -5.86
C TRP A 136 11.81 -7.59 -6.21
N LEU A 137 12.80 -6.81 -5.74
CA LEU A 137 14.21 -7.14 -5.95
C LEU A 137 14.62 -8.44 -5.25
N PHE A 138 14.14 -8.64 -4.03
CA PHE A 138 14.39 -9.86 -3.26
C PHE A 138 13.74 -11.09 -3.91
N ASP A 139 12.48 -10.98 -4.36
CA ASP A 139 11.76 -12.04 -5.06
C ASP A 139 12.46 -12.45 -6.36
N LEU A 140 13.08 -11.50 -7.06
CA LEU A 140 13.90 -11.81 -8.24
C LEU A 140 15.10 -12.68 -7.87
N GLU A 141 15.78 -12.37 -6.77
CA GLU A 141 16.89 -13.20 -6.30
C GLU A 141 16.37 -14.56 -5.87
N LEU A 142 15.31 -14.62 -5.05
CA LEU A 142 14.71 -15.86 -4.58
C LEU A 142 14.29 -16.79 -5.73
N ALA A 143 13.69 -16.25 -6.79
CA ALA A 143 13.32 -17.02 -7.97
C ALA A 143 14.52 -17.68 -8.68
N THR A 144 15.73 -17.16 -8.52
CA THR A 144 16.94 -17.82 -9.04
C THR A 144 17.38 -19.01 -8.19
N TYR A 145 17.09 -19.00 -6.88
CA TYR A 145 17.39 -20.11 -5.96
C TYR A 145 16.52 -21.34 -6.21
N ASP A 146 15.34 -21.19 -6.83
CA ASP A 146 14.47 -22.30 -7.25
C ASP A 146 15.13 -23.24 -8.30
N ILE A 147 16.25 -22.83 -8.90
CA ILE A 147 17.01 -23.65 -9.85
C ILE A 147 17.85 -24.70 -9.12
N ASP A 148 18.77 -24.23 -8.26
CA ASP A 148 19.67 -25.03 -7.43
C ASP A 148 20.33 -24.09 -6.40
N ALA A 149 19.85 -24.11 -5.16
CA ALA A 149 20.29 -23.16 -4.13
C ALA A 149 21.80 -23.23 -3.83
N ASP A 150 22.39 -24.42 -3.80
CA ASP A 150 23.81 -24.61 -3.51
C ASP A 150 24.68 -24.05 -4.64
N LEU A 151 24.25 -24.26 -5.89
CA LEU A 151 24.92 -23.70 -7.06
C LEU A 151 24.83 -22.17 -7.09
N ILE A 152 23.67 -21.61 -6.72
CA ILE A 152 23.45 -20.15 -6.73
C ILE A 152 24.28 -19.47 -5.65
N GLU A 153 24.37 -20.04 -4.44
CA GLU A 153 25.27 -19.53 -3.40
C GLU A 153 26.74 -19.59 -3.84
N GLN A 154 27.17 -20.70 -4.46
CA GLN A 154 28.52 -20.80 -5.03
C GLN A 154 28.76 -19.74 -6.11
N LEU A 155 27.81 -19.52 -7.01
CA LEU A 155 27.91 -18.49 -8.06
C LEU A 155 27.97 -17.08 -7.47
N ARG A 156 27.20 -16.81 -6.42
CA ARG A 156 27.20 -15.52 -5.72
C ARG A 156 28.57 -15.20 -5.13
N HIS A 157 29.24 -16.21 -4.55
CA HIS A 157 30.56 -16.05 -3.94
C HIS A 157 31.70 -16.08 -4.98
N ASP A 158 31.75 -17.11 -5.83
CA ASP A 158 32.90 -17.40 -6.69
C ASP A 158 32.83 -16.68 -8.04
N SER A 159 31.64 -16.27 -8.48
CA SER A 159 31.44 -15.60 -9.77
C SER A 159 30.31 -14.56 -9.76
N PRO A 160 30.44 -13.45 -9.00
CA PRO A 160 29.38 -12.44 -8.83
C PRO A 160 28.83 -11.86 -10.15
N ARG A 161 29.66 -11.80 -11.20
CA ARG A 161 29.21 -11.34 -12.53
C ARG A 161 28.26 -12.32 -13.21
N GLN A 162 28.46 -13.62 -13.02
CA GLN A 162 27.58 -14.65 -13.57
C GLN A 162 26.27 -14.71 -12.77
N TYR A 163 26.35 -14.57 -11.44
CA TYR A 163 25.19 -14.39 -10.58
C TYR A 163 24.34 -13.19 -11.02
N LEU A 164 24.95 -12.02 -11.20
CA LEU A 164 24.25 -10.83 -11.69
C LEU A 164 23.62 -11.04 -13.07
N ALA A 165 24.32 -11.69 -13.99
CA ALA A 165 23.78 -11.99 -15.32
C ALA A 165 22.56 -12.93 -15.27
N LEU A 166 22.53 -13.85 -14.31
CA LEU A 166 21.38 -14.72 -14.09
C LEU A 166 20.18 -13.94 -13.57
N ILE A 167 20.40 -13.03 -12.61
CA ILE A 167 19.34 -12.17 -12.06
C ILE A 167 18.78 -11.25 -13.15
N GLU A 168 19.64 -10.62 -13.96
CA GLU A 168 19.19 -9.78 -15.08
C GLU A 168 18.35 -10.56 -16.09
N LYS A 169 18.69 -11.84 -16.33
CA LYS A 169 17.88 -12.71 -17.19
C LYS A 169 16.50 -12.99 -16.59
N GLU A 170 16.41 -13.13 -15.27
CA GLU A 170 15.12 -13.33 -14.60
C GLU A 170 14.29 -12.03 -14.56
N ARG A 171 14.95 -10.90 -14.33
CA ARG A 171 14.36 -9.58 -14.48
C ARG A 171 13.77 -9.37 -15.87
N ASP A 172 14.48 -9.73 -16.94
CA ASP A 172 13.98 -9.61 -18.32
C ASP A 172 12.71 -10.45 -18.55
N ARG A 173 12.67 -11.66 -18.00
CA ARG A 173 11.49 -12.55 -18.06
C ARG A 173 10.30 -11.99 -17.30
N SER A 174 10.56 -11.27 -16.21
CA SER A 174 9.57 -10.69 -15.30
C SER A 174 9.47 -9.16 -15.42
N SER A 175 9.79 -8.61 -16.58
CA SER A 175 9.83 -7.14 -16.81
C SER A 175 8.52 -6.42 -16.50
N GLY A 176 7.38 -7.12 -16.64
CA GLY A 176 6.07 -6.57 -16.26
C GLY A 176 5.87 -6.40 -14.74
N ASN A 177 6.61 -7.14 -13.91
CA ASN A 177 6.60 -6.94 -12.45
C ASN A 177 7.49 -5.75 -12.07
N GLU A 178 8.63 -5.56 -12.75
CA GLU A 178 9.47 -4.37 -12.57
C GLU A 178 8.69 -3.08 -12.78
N ILE A 179 7.97 -3.00 -13.92
CA ILE A 179 7.22 -1.79 -14.28
C ILE A 179 6.22 -1.44 -13.18
N ARG A 180 5.48 -2.44 -12.68
CA ARG A 180 4.51 -2.28 -11.61
C ARG A 180 5.16 -1.84 -10.31
N ALA A 181 6.22 -2.52 -9.87
CA ALA A 181 6.92 -2.17 -8.64
C ALA A 181 7.48 -0.74 -8.68
N ARG A 182 8.03 -0.31 -9.82
CA ARG A 182 8.56 1.05 -9.99
C ARG A 182 7.47 2.12 -10.05
N GLU A 183 6.35 1.85 -10.72
CA GLU A 183 5.22 2.76 -10.79
C GLU A 183 4.56 2.95 -9.41
N GLU A 184 4.36 1.85 -8.70
CA GLU A 184 3.79 1.85 -7.34
C GLU A 184 4.74 2.53 -6.35
N PHE A 185 6.04 2.21 -6.39
CA PHE A 185 7.08 2.92 -5.63
C PHE A 185 7.00 4.43 -5.86
N ALA A 186 6.95 4.88 -7.12
CA ALA A 186 6.95 6.30 -7.44
C ALA A 186 5.67 7.00 -6.97
N THR A 187 4.53 6.34 -7.09
CA THR A 187 3.24 6.82 -6.56
C THR A 187 3.31 6.99 -5.05
N LEU A 188 3.67 5.93 -4.32
CA LEU A 188 3.76 5.93 -2.86
C LEU A 188 4.74 6.98 -2.35
N LEU A 189 5.93 7.06 -2.96
CA LEU A 189 6.93 8.06 -2.59
C LEU A 189 6.46 9.49 -2.87
N GLY A 190 5.74 9.70 -3.97
CA GLY A 190 5.13 11.00 -4.29
C GLY A 190 4.10 11.43 -3.25
N GLU A 191 3.26 10.49 -2.80
CA GLU A 191 2.27 10.73 -1.74
C GLU A 191 2.93 10.97 -0.37
N ALA A 192 3.95 10.18 -0.04
CA ALA A 192 4.74 10.35 1.17
C ALA A 192 5.37 11.74 1.25
N ASN A 193 5.95 12.23 0.13
CA ASN A 193 6.53 13.58 0.06
C ASN A 193 5.47 14.67 0.31
N GLN A 194 4.27 14.52 -0.25
CA GLN A 194 3.17 15.46 -0.03
C GLN A 194 2.71 15.46 1.43
N ALA A 195 2.58 14.28 2.04
CA ALA A 195 2.25 14.15 3.46
C ALA A 195 3.34 14.79 4.32
N LEU A 196 4.63 14.56 4.04
CA LEU A 196 5.73 15.15 4.80
C LEU A 196 5.79 16.68 4.70
N LEU A 197 5.50 17.23 3.51
CA LEU A 197 5.34 18.67 3.33
C LEU A 197 4.21 19.20 4.22
N MET A 198 3.06 18.51 4.23
CA MET A 198 1.92 18.87 5.06
C MET A 198 2.24 18.79 6.57
N ALA A 199 2.97 17.76 7.01
CA ALA A 199 3.47 17.64 8.38
C ALA A 199 4.35 18.83 8.77
N SER A 200 5.24 19.25 7.87
CA SER A 200 6.11 20.41 8.07
C SER A 200 5.31 21.72 8.21
N LEU A 201 4.21 21.86 7.46
CA LEU A 201 3.30 23.00 7.58
C LEU A 201 2.55 22.98 8.91
N TYR A 202 1.99 21.83 9.33
CA TYR A 202 1.38 21.70 10.64
C TYR A 202 2.36 22.06 11.76
N ARG A 203 3.61 21.60 11.69
CA ARG A 203 4.63 21.91 12.70
C ARG A 203 4.93 23.40 12.80
N GLN A 204 4.95 24.11 11.67
CA GLN A 204 5.12 25.58 11.66
C GLN A 204 3.94 26.28 12.34
N VAL A 205 2.71 25.83 12.09
CA VAL A 205 1.51 26.40 12.71
C VAL A 205 1.49 26.14 14.21
N GLU A 206 1.76 24.91 14.63
CA GLU A 206 1.86 24.51 16.04
C GLU A 206 2.89 25.37 16.79
N GLN A 207 4.06 25.62 16.19
CA GLN A 207 5.07 26.50 16.78
C GLN A 207 4.58 27.95 16.86
N MET A 208 3.90 28.47 15.82
CA MET A 208 3.35 29.83 15.83
C MET A 208 2.31 30.06 16.95
N ASP A 209 1.49 29.03 17.23
CA ASP A 209 0.51 29.07 18.33
C ASP A 209 1.16 29.14 19.71
N VAL A 210 2.30 28.47 19.90
CA VAL A 210 3.07 28.56 21.14
C VAL A 210 3.63 29.97 21.36
N PHE A 211 3.97 30.70 20.29
CA PHE A 211 4.58 32.04 20.38
C PHE A 211 3.59 33.22 20.42
N LYS A 212 2.31 33.06 20.05
CA LYS A 212 1.35 34.18 19.99
C LYS A 212 -0.03 33.86 20.60
N LYS A 213 -0.19 34.17 21.89
CA LYS A 213 -1.50 34.20 22.60
C LYS A 213 -2.51 35.26 22.11
N GLY A 214 -2.38 35.83 20.90
CA GLY A 214 -3.13 37.04 20.52
C GLY A 214 -3.49 37.25 19.05
N PHE A 215 -3.10 36.39 18.11
CA PHE A 215 -3.49 36.56 16.71
C PHE A 215 -3.90 35.23 16.06
N ASN A 216 -5.13 35.18 15.56
CA ASN A 216 -5.86 34.00 15.08
C ASN A 216 -5.41 33.52 13.68
N THR A 217 -4.14 33.74 13.31
CA THR A 217 -3.58 33.37 12.00
C THR A 217 -3.34 31.87 11.85
N SER A 218 -3.11 31.17 12.97
CA SER A 218 -2.93 29.73 13.04
C SER A 218 -4.19 28.95 12.72
N SER A 219 -5.34 29.36 13.27
CA SER A 219 -6.63 28.71 12.98
C SER A 219 -7.05 28.86 11.50
N LEU A 220 -6.66 29.97 10.86
CA LEU A 220 -6.81 30.16 9.42
C LEU A 220 -5.88 29.24 8.62
N MET A 221 -4.62 29.07 9.06
CA MET A 221 -3.68 28.16 8.40
C MET A 221 -4.07 26.68 8.57
N HIS A 222 -4.52 26.25 9.76
CA HIS A 222 -5.09 24.92 9.96
C HIS A 222 -6.25 24.68 8.99
N ARG A 223 -7.21 25.63 8.92
CA ARG A 223 -8.34 25.51 7.98
C ARG A 223 -7.90 25.42 6.52
N VAL A 224 -6.87 26.18 6.11
CA VAL A 224 -6.34 26.10 4.74
C VAL A 224 -5.67 24.76 4.45
N LEU A 225 -4.97 24.17 5.42
CA LEU A 225 -4.40 22.82 5.28
C LEU A 225 -5.49 21.75 5.19
N ASP A 226 -6.52 21.87 6.02
CA ASP A 226 -7.70 21.00 6.00
C ASP A 226 -8.43 21.08 4.65
N ASP A 227 -8.65 22.30 4.16
CA ASP A 227 -9.30 22.57 2.86
C ASP A 227 -8.44 22.04 1.69
N ALA A 228 -7.12 22.18 1.74
CA ALA A 228 -6.21 21.66 0.71
C ALA A 228 -6.26 20.13 0.65
N PHE A 229 -6.28 19.47 1.80
CA PHE A 229 -6.44 18.02 1.89
C PHE A 229 -7.80 17.55 1.35
N SER A 230 -8.88 18.19 1.81
CA SER A 230 -10.25 17.90 1.35
C SER A 230 -10.41 18.14 -0.17
N THR A 231 -9.75 19.16 -0.71
CA THR A 231 -9.77 19.46 -2.15
C THR A 231 -9.02 18.41 -2.96
N LYS A 232 -7.88 17.90 -2.45
CA LYS A 232 -7.14 16.78 -3.07
C LYS A 232 -7.99 15.51 -3.12
N ALA A 233 -8.60 15.14 -2.00
CA ALA A 233 -9.52 13.99 -1.92
C ALA A 233 -10.69 14.12 -2.91
N THR A 234 -11.31 15.31 -2.95
CA THR A 234 -12.40 15.62 -3.90
C THR A 234 -11.93 15.50 -5.35
N LYS A 235 -10.73 15.98 -5.68
CA LYS A 235 -10.19 15.91 -7.04
C LYS A 235 -9.90 14.46 -7.45
N ARG A 236 -9.33 13.63 -6.56
CA ARG A 236 -9.15 12.18 -6.81
C ARG A 236 -10.49 11.48 -6.99
N GLY A 237 -11.48 11.74 -6.13
CA GLY A 237 -12.83 11.22 -6.28
C GLY A 237 -13.49 11.64 -7.60
N GLN A 238 -13.24 12.87 -8.06
CA GLN A 238 -13.67 13.35 -9.38
C GLN A 238 -12.92 12.69 -10.53
N GLU A 239 -11.63 12.42 -10.41
CA GLU A 239 -10.83 11.71 -11.42
C GLU A 239 -11.24 10.23 -11.53
N ALA A 240 -11.44 9.55 -10.41
CA ALA A 240 -12.03 8.20 -10.35
C ALA A 240 -13.46 8.18 -10.92
N GLY A 241 -14.28 9.18 -10.57
CA GLY A 241 -15.63 9.36 -11.10
C GLY A 241 -15.66 9.68 -12.61
N ASN A 242 -14.68 10.44 -13.12
CA ASN A 242 -14.54 10.77 -14.53
C ASN A 242 -14.08 9.56 -15.35
N GLY A 243 -13.19 8.71 -14.80
CA GLY A 243 -12.86 7.40 -15.38
C GLY A 243 -14.08 6.48 -15.56
N ASN A 244 -15.07 6.61 -14.68
CA ASN A 244 -16.35 5.90 -14.74
C ASN A 244 -17.43 6.57 -15.61
N ARG A 245 -17.31 7.89 -15.90
CA ARG A 245 -18.28 8.64 -16.71
C ARG A 245 -18.06 8.53 -18.21
N ASN A 246 -16.84 8.25 -18.68
CA ASN A 246 -16.57 8.14 -20.11
C ASN A 246 -17.05 6.77 -20.65
N PRO A 247 -18.00 6.69 -21.61
CA PRO A 247 -18.53 5.43 -22.13
C PRO A 247 -17.49 4.54 -22.84
N SER A 248 -16.32 5.10 -23.17
CA SER A 248 -15.22 4.45 -23.89
C SER A 248 -13.96 4.21 -23.04
N SER A 249 -14.04 4.35 -21.70
CA SER A 249 -12.86 4.14 -20.85
C SER A 249 -12.40 2.68 -20.87
N ALA A 250 -11.08 2.46 -20.89
CA ALA A 250 -10.47 1.12 -20.91
C ALA A 250 -10.95 0.23 -19.75
N ILE A 251 -11.35 0.82 -18.61
CA ILE A 251 -11.88 0.14 -17.44
C ILE A 251 -13.28 -0.43 -17.70
N LYS A 252 -14.17 0.32 -18.38
CA LYS A 252 -15.49 -0.21 -18.78
C LYS A 252 -15.37 -1.25 -19.87
N THR A 253 -14.47 -1.08 -20.83
CA THR A 253 -14.18 -2.10 -21.86
C THR A 253 -13.67 -3.38 -21.20
N ALA A 254 -12.70 -3.28 -20.29
CA ALA A 254 -12.18 -4.43 -19.55
C ALA A 254 -13.25 -5.10 -18.65
N ALA A 255 -14.13 -4.31 -18.01
CA ALA A 255 -15.24 -4.84 -17.22
C ALA A 255 -16.33 -5.50 -18.10
N MET A 256 -16.64 -4.94 -19.27
CA MET A 256 -17.54 -5.54 -20.26
C MET A 256 -16.97 -6.83 -20.83
N ASP A 257 -15.69 -6.85 -21.19
CA ASP A 257 -14.99 -8.04 -21.68
C ASP A 257 -14.92 -9.12 -20.61
N ARG A 258 -14.64 -8.75 -19.36
CA ARG A 258 -14.66 -9.68 -18.22
C ARG A 258 -16.06 -10.24 -17.99
N ARG A 259 -17.11 -9.40 -18.05
CA ARG A 259 -18.50 -9.86 -17.92
C ARG A 259 -18.91 -10.78 -19.07
N ALA A 260 -18.46 -10.52 -20.30
CA ALA A 260 -18.71 -11.37 -21.45
C ALA A 260 -18.00 -12.73 -21.33
N LYS A 261 -16.74 -12.74 -20.86
CA LYS A 261 -15.99 -13.97 -20.57
C LYS A 261 -16.65 -14.82 -19.48
N ILE A 262 -17.03 -14.19 -18.36
CA ILE A 262 -17.74 -14.87 -17.27
C ILE A 262 -19.08 -15.43 -17.76
N LYS A 263 -19.82 -14.68 -18.59
CA LYS A 263 -21.09 -15.15 -19.17
C LYS A 263 -20.90 -16.40 -20.04
N ALA A 264 -19.97 -16.36 -20.99
CA ALA A 264 -19.72 -17.47 -21.91
C ALA A 264 -19.23 -18.73 -21.16
N ALA A 265 -18.31 -18.55 -20.20
CA ALA A 265 -17.81 -19.65 -19.37
C ALA A 265 -18.92 -20.25 -18.49
N ALA A 266 -19.76 -19.42 -17.87
CA ALA A 266 -20.87 -19.90 -17.06
C ALA A 266 -21.89 -20.67 -17.89
N GLU A 267 -22.26 -20.18 -19.08
CA GLU A 267 -23.18 -20.86 -19.99
C GLU A 267 -22.62 -22.20 -20.48
N GLN A 268 -21.31 -22.28 -20.76
CA GLN A 268 -20.63 -23.52 -21.14
C GLN A 268 -20.64 -24.56 -20.00
N ILE A 269 -20.33 -24.14 -18.77
CA ILE A 269 -20.34 -25.02 -17.60
C ILE A 269 -21.76 -25.51 -17.30
N ILE A 270 -22.74 -24.62 -17.30
CA ILE A 270 -24.15 -24.96 -17.05
C ILE A 270 -24.68 -25.92 -18.13
N SER A 271 -24.40 -25.66 -19.41
CA SER A 271 -24.84 -26.54 -20.50
C SER A 271 -24.15 -27.90 -20.48
N GLY A 272 -22.85 -27.95 -20.20
CA GLY A 272 -22.10 -29.21 -20.05
C GLY A 272 -22.66 -30.09 -18.92
N ARG A 273 -22.90 -29.50 -17.74
CA ARG A 273 -23.49 -30.21 -16.60
C ARG A 273 -24.93 -30.67 -16.85
N LYS A 274 -25.71 -29.88 -17.58
CA LYS A 274 -27.07 -30.25 -18.01
C LYS A 274 -27.05 -31.47 -18.94
N ASN A 275 -26.07 -31.56 -19.84
CA ASN A 275 -25.89 -32.73 -20.72
C ASN A 275 -25.50 -33.99 -19.93
N GLU A 276 -24.76 -33.83 -18.83
CA GLU A 276 -24.41 -34.89 -17.87
C GLU A 276 -25.57 -35.25 -16.91
N LYS A 277 -26.75 -34.62 -17.04
CA LYS A 277 -27.89 -34.73 -16.11
C LYS A 277 -27.52 -34.42 -14.64
N ARG A 278 -26.51 -33.59 -14.42
CA ARG A 278 -26.04 -33.21 -13.08
C ARG A 278 -26.46 -31.78 -12.76
N SER A 279 -27.01 -31.55 -11.58
CA SER A 279 -27.28 -30.20 -11.07
C SER A 279 -25.98 -29.54 -10.61
N ILE A 280 -25.77 -28.28 -10.97
CA ILE A 280 -24.65 -27.48 -10.49
C ILE A 280 -25.12 -26.51 -9.42
N THR A 281 -24.39 -26.43 -8.32
CA THR A 281 -24.69 -25.47 -7.25
C THR A 281 -24.01 -24.13 -7.51
N ASP A 282 -24.53 -23.05 -6.93
CA ASP A 282 -23.92 -21.71 -7.02
C ASP A 282 -22.46 -21.68 -6.53
N ALA A 283 -22.15 -22.43 -5.46
CA ALA A 283 -20.80 -22.55 -4.92
C ALA A 283 -19.87 -23.30 -5.89
N GLU A 284 -20.36 -24.39 -6.50
CA GLU A 284 -19.60 -25.16 -7.49
C GLU A 284 -19.34 -24.34 -8.76
N LEU A 285 -20.34 -23.61 -9.26
CA LEU A 285 -20.19 -22.72 -10.42
C LEU A 285 -19.20 -21.59 -10.13
N THR A 286 -19.26 -20.97 -8.96
CA THR A 286 -18.35 -19.89 -8.56
C THR A 286 -16.91 -20.40 -8.45
N ASN A 287 -16.69 -21.60 -7.90
CA ASN A 287 -15.35 -22.18 -7.79
C ASN A 287 -14.79 -22.56 -9.16
N LEU A 288 -15.58 -23.21 -10.02
CA LEU A 288 -15.13 -23.57 -11.37
C LEU A 288 -14.77 -22.34 -12.23
N LEU A 289 -15.49 -21.23 -12.07
CA LEU A 289 -15.19 -19.97 -12.74
C LEU A 289 -13.97 -19.24 -12.15
N PHE A 290 -13.72 -19.42 -10.84
CA PHE A 290 -12.54 -18.87 -10.18
C PHE A 290 -11.27 -19.60 -10.59
N ASP A 291 -11.35 -20.93 -10.76
CA ASP A 291 -10.22 -21.77 -11.18
C ASP A 291 -9.82 -21.51 -12.65
N GLN A 292 -10.71 -20.89 -13.45
CA GLN A 292 -10.36 -20.37 -14.77
C GLN A 292 -9.68 -19.00 -14.63
N ALA A 293 -8.36 -18.97 -14.90
CA ALA A 293 -7.55 -17.75 -14.80
C ALA A 293 -8.16 -16.58 -15.60
N GLY A 294 -8.24 -15.40 -14.95
CA GLY A 294 -8.66 -14.14 -15.59
C GLY A 294 -10.07 -13.63 -15.28
N ASN A 295 -10.83 -14.31 -14.42
CA ASN A 295 -12.22 -13.94 -14.07
C ASN A 295 -12.36 -13.04 -12.81
N GLY A 296 -11.27 -12.74 -12.12
CA GLY A 296 -11.26 -11.90 -10.91
C GLY A 296 -11.57 -12.68 -9.63
N THR A 297 -11.91 -11.97 -8.55
CA THR A 297 -12.18 -12.59 -7.25
C THR A 297 -13.53 -13.33 -7.24
N LYS A 298 -13.71 -14.28 -6.30
CA LYS A 298 -15.00 -14.98 -6.11
C LYS A 298 -16.17 -14.01 -5.86
N LYS A 299 -15.91 -12.85 -5.22
CA LYS A 299 -16.91 -11.80 -5.01
C LYS A 299 -17.36 -11.19 -6.33
N THR A 300 -16.41 -10.76 -7.16
CA THR A 300 -16.67 -10.19 -8.49
C THR A 300 -17.43 -11.16 -9.40
N ILE A 301 -17.06 -12.45 -9.38
CA ILE A 301 -17.75 -13.50 -10.15
C ILE A 301 -19.22 -13.63 -9.71
N ARG A 302 -19.50 -13.69 -8.41
CA ARG A 302 -20.89 -13.78 -7.90
C ARG A 302 -21.73 -12.56 -8.26
N GLU A 303 -21.16 -11.36 -8.17
CA GLU A 303 -21.83 -10.11 -8.55
C GLU A 303 -22.20 -10.13 -10.04
N HIS A 304 -21.28 -10.57 -10.90
CA HIS A 304 -21.55 -10.71 -12.33
C HIS A 304 -22.59 -11.81 -12.64
N LEU A 305 -22.51 -12.98 -12.00
CA LEU A 305 -23.49 -14.05 -12.17
C LEU A 305 -24.90 -13.60 -11.74
N THR A 306 -24.99 -12.85 -10.65
CA THR A 306 -26.25 -12.26 -10.17
C THR A 306 -26.80 -11.27 -11.17
N ALA A 307 -25.97 -10.35 -11.66
CA ALA A 307 -26.35 -9.35 -12.65
C ALA A 307 -26.69 -9.95 -14.02
N LEU A 308 -26.25 -11.18 -14.31
CA LEU A 308 -26.55 -11.92 -15.55
C LEU A 308 -27.74 -12.89 -15.39
N GLY A 309 -28.27 -13.08 -14.18
CA GLY A 309 -29.33 -14.05 -13.93
C GLY A 309 -28.90 -15.51 -14.12
N LEU A 310 -27.60 -15.79 -14.03
CA LEU A 310 -27.00 -17.12 -14.29
C LEU A 310 -26.72 -17.91 -13.00
N ARG A 311 -27.15 -17.41 -11.84
CA ARG A 311 -27.03 -18.19 -10.60
C ARG A 311 -27.98 -19.38 -10.66
N PRO A 312 -27.48 -20.63 -10.48
CA PRO A 312 -28.33 -21.78 -10.32
C PRO A 312 -29.27 -21.56 -9.14
N LEU A 313 -30.57 -21.79 -9.35
CA LEU A 313 -31.54 -21.77 -8.26
C LEU A 313 -31.20 -22.88 -7.28
N LYS A 314 -31.34 -22.57 -5.99
CA LYS A 314 -31.18 -23.54 -4.89
C LYS A 314 -32.11 -24.73 -5.04
#